data_AF-A0A3A5IEP6-F1
#
_entry.id   AF-A0A3A5IEP6-F1
#
_cell.length_a   1.000
_cell.length_b   1.000
_cell.length_c   1.000
_cell.angle_alpha   90.00
_cell.angle_beta   90.00
_cell.angle_gamma   90.00
#
_symmetry.space_group_name_H-M   'P 1'
#
loop_
_entity.id
_entity.type
_entity.pdbx_description
1 polymer ?
#
loop_
_entity_poly.entity_id
_entity_poly.type
_entity_poly.pdbx_seq_one_letter_code
_entity_poly.pdbx_strand_id
1 'polypeptide(L)'
;MKEIEKNIIDIEQQVKESLEKKFSEWIEAKVIYGTDPQIPTIAYIGIIDAIMVELVYTNSLKKVEDRLEASWKVFWRGISLER
;
A
#
# COMPACT_ATOMS: atom_id res chain seq x y z
N MET A 1 -24.08 -6.35 -13.21
CA MET A 1 -23.14 -7.01 -12.26
C MET A 1 -21.85 -7.44 -12.95
N LYS A 2 -21.86 -8.32 -13.97
CA LYS A 2 -20.64 -8.80 -14.65
C LYS A 2 -19.67 -7.71 -15.16
N GLU A 3 -20.19 -6.60 -15.67
CA GLU A 3 -19.35 -5.51 -16.21
C GLU A 3 -18.70 -4.65 -15.12
N ILE A 4 -19.40 -4.43 -14.01
CA ILE A 4 -18.87 -3.68 -12.85
C ILE A 4 -17.76 -4.49 -12.17
N GLU A 5 -18.00 -5.79 -11.94
CA GLU A 5 -17.00 -6.70 -11.37
C GLU A 5 -15.72 -6.74 -12.22
N LYS A 6 -15.87 -6.81 -13.54
CA LYS A 6 -14.74 -6.77 -14.47
C LYS A 6 -13.97 -5.45 -14.37
N ASN A 7 -14.67 -4.32 -14.35
CA ASN A 7 -14.02 -3.01 -14.23
C ASN A 7 -13.27 -2.83 -12.90
N ILE A 8 -13.79 -3.37 -11.80
CA ILE A 8 -13.12 -3.35 -10.49
C ILE A 8 -11.82 -4.15 -10.55
N ILE A 9 -11.87 -5.38 -11.08
CA ILE A 9 -10.68 -6.24 -11.26
C ILE A 9 -9.62 -5.53 -12.10
N ASP A 10 -10.03 -4.87 -13.19
CA ASP A 10 -9.11 -4.14 -14.07
C ASP A 10 -8.43 -2.96 -13.34
N ILE A 11 -9.15 -2.26 -12.45
CA ILE A 11 -8.59 -1.14 -11.66
C ILE A 11 -7.62 -1.65 -10.59
N GLU A 12 -8.01 -2.67 -9.82
CA GLU A 12 -7.14 -3.26 -8.79
C GLU A 12 -5.82 -3.75 -9.38
N GLN A 13 -5.90 -4.40 -10.55
CA GLN A 13 -4.73 -4.86 -11.28
C GLN A 13 -3.85 -3.68 -11.74
N GLN A 14 -4.44 -2.62 -12.30
CA GLN A 14 -3.69 -1.42 -12.72
C GLN A 14 -2.99 -0.73 -11.54
N VAL A 15 -3.66 -0.62 -10.39
CA VAL A 15 -3.07 -0.04 -9.17
C VAL A 15 -1.89 -0.88 -8.71
N LYS A 16 -2.07 -2.20 -8.64
CA LYS A 16 -1.01 -3.13 -8.25
C LYS A 16 0.20 -3.03 -9.18
N GLU A 17 -0.02 -3.08 -10.49
CA GLU A 17 1.05 -2.96 -11.50
C GLU A 17 1.80 -1.62 -11.40
N SER A 18 1.07 -0.52 -11.19
CA SER A 18 1.68 0.80 -11.01
C SER A 18 2.55 0.87 -9.75
N LEU A 19 2.10 0.28 -8.65
CA LEU A 19 2.86 0.23 -7.40
C LEU A 19 4.08 -0.67 -7.52
N GLU A 20 3.92 -1.86 -8.08
CA GLU A 20 5.01 -2.82 -8.27
C GLU A 20 6.11 -2.25 -9.17
N LYS A 21 5.71 -1.58 -10.27
CA LYS A 21 6.65 -0.81 -11.09
C LYS A 21 7.40 0.23 -10.26
N LYS A 22 6.70 0.98 -9.40
CA LYS A 22 7.32 2.03 -8.60
C LYS A 22 8.32 1.47 -7.58
N PHE A 23 7.97 0.38 -6.91
CA PHE A 23 8.87 -0.28 -5.97
C PHE A 23 10.05 -0.94 -6.68
N SER A 24 9.89 -1.46 -7.90
CA SER A 24 11.01 -1.95 -8.72
C SER A 24 12.00 -0.83 -9.03
N GLU A 25 11.51 0.32 -9.51
CA GLU A 25 12.34 1.50 -9.78
C GLU A 25 13.14 1.93 -8.54
N TRP A 26 12.50 1.90 -7.36
CA TRP A 26 13.14 2.28 -6.10
C TRP A 26 14.17 1.25 -5.60
N ILE A 27 13.91 -0.04 -5.78
CA ILE A 27 14.88 -1.11 -5.49
C ILE A 27 16.09 -0.99 -6.41
N GLU A 28 15.87 -0.83 -7.72
CA GLU A 28 16.93 -0.69 -8.72
C GLU A 28 17.79 0.55 -8.47
N ALA A 29 17.15 1.67 -8.12
CA ALA A 29 17.83 2.91 -7.75
C ALA A 29 18.50 2.84 -6.36
N LYS A 30 18.34 1.74 -5.62
CA LYS A 30 18.86 1.55 -4.26
C LYS A 30 18.45 2.68 -3.32
N VAL A 31 17.21 3.15 -3.42
CA VAL A 31 16.63 4.15 -2.49
C VAL A 31 15.83 3.47 -1.37
N ILE A 32 15.46 2.20 -1.54
CA ILE A 32 14.84 1.34 -0.54
C ILE A 32 15.53 -0.03 -0.49
N TYR A 33 15.42 -0.73 0.63
CA TYR A 33 15.84 -2.12 0.80
C TYR A 33 14.78 -3.08 0.26
N GLY A 34 15.22 -4.08 -0.51
CA GLY A 34 14.36 -5.15 -1.02
C GLY A 34 14.92 -5.80 -2.28
N THR A 35 14.42 -7.00 -2.60
CA THR A 35 14.74 -7.71 -3.85
C THR A 35 13.48 -8.09 -4.64
N ASP A 36 12.31 -7.99 -4.01
CA ASP A 36 11.03 -8.34 -4.61
C ASP A 36 10.06 -7.15 -4.43
N PRO A 37 9.69 -6.45 -5.52
CA PRO A 37 8.77 -5.31 -5.45
C PRO A 37 7.33 -5.72 -5.10
N GLN A 38 6.97 -7.01 -5.18
CA GLN A 38 5.63 -7.47 -4.77
C GLN A 38 5.40 -7.35 -3.27
N ILE A 39 6.44 -7.57 -2.47
CA ILE A 39 6.35 -7.49 -1.01
C ILE A 39 5.89 -6.10 -0.54
N PRO A 40 6.58 -4.99 -0.87
CA PRO A 40 6.13 -3.65 -0.48
C PRO A 40 4.81 -3.25 -1.14
N THR A 41 4.52 -3.76 -2.36
CA THR A 41 3.24 -3.53 -3.04
C THR A 41 2.06 -4.08 -2.25
N ILE A 42 2.10 -5.36 -1.90
CA ILE A 42 1.03 -6.03 -1.15
C ILE A 42 0.90 -5.42 0.25
N ALA A 43 2.03 -5.14 0.91
CA ALA A 43 2.02 -4.51 2.23
C ALA A 43 1.39 -3.11 2.21
N TYR A 44 1.74 -2.28 1.20
CA TYR A 44 1.18 -0.95 1.05
C TYR A 44 -0.34 -1.00 0.78
N ILE A 45 -0.78 -1.87 -0.13
CA ILE A 45 -2.21 -2.08 -0.41
C ILE A 45 -2.95 -2.48 0.87
N GLY A 46 -2.42 -3.45 1.63
CA GLY A 46 -3.05 -3.88 2.88
C GLY A 46 -3.18 -2.78 3.94
N ILE A 47 -2.22 -1.85 4.00
CA ILE A 47 -2.31 -0.65 4.87
C ILE A 47 -3.46 0.24 4.40
N ILE A 48 -3.54 0.52 3.11
CA ILE A 48 -4.60 1.36 2.53
C ILE A 48 -5.97 0.73 2.74
N ASP A 49 -6.13 -0.57 2.48
CA ASP A 49 -7.38 -1.30 2.69
C ASP A 49 -7.85 -1.20 4.16
N ALA A 50 -6.93 -1.41 5.11
CA ALA A 50 -7.24 -1.29 6.53
C ALA A 50 -7.69 0.13 6.92
N ILE A 51 -7.05 1.16 6.35
CA ILE A 51 -7.41 2.56 6.57
C ILE A 51 -8.76 2.91 5.92
N MET A 52 -9.04 2.41 4.72
CA MET A 52 -10.32 2.63 4.04
C MET A 52 -11.48 1.99 4.79
N VAL A 53 -11.31 0.75 5.27
CA VAL A 53 -12.29 0.08 6.12
C VAL A 53 -12.49 0.91 7.39
N GLU A 54 -11.42 1.37 8.04
CA GLU A 54 -11.56 2.19 9.23
C GLU A 54 -12.32 3.49 8.93
N LEU A 55 -12.00 4.22 7.87
CA LEU A 55 -12.71 5.43 7.45
C LEU A 55 -14.22 5.22 7.24
N VAL A 56 -14.64 4.07 6.71
CA VAL A 56 -16.06 3.77 6.47
C VAL A 56 -16.79 3.39 7.75
N TYR A 57 -16.13 2.67 8.67
CA TYR A 57 -16.80 2.06 9.81
C TYR A 57 -16.61 2.77 11.15
N THR A 58 -15.68 3.72 11.29
CA THR A 58 -15.54 4.52 12.52
C THR A 58 -15.86 5.99 12.30
N ASN A 59 -16.58 6.55 13.28
CA ASN A 59 -16.86 7.99 13.37
C ASN A 59 -15.72 8.79 14.04
N SER A 60 -14.51 8.23 14.13
CA SER A 60 -13.36 8.85 14.79
C SER A 60 -12.20 9.04 13.82
N LEU A 61 -12.06 10.26 13.31
CA LEU A 61 -10.92 10.67 12.49
C LEU A 61 -9.58 10.46 13.21
N LYS A 62 -9.55 10.69 14.53
CA LYS A 62 -8.34 10.46 15.33
C LYS A 62 -7.84 9.02 15.26
N LYS A 63 -8.73 8.02 15.28
CA LYS A 63 -8.31 6.61 15.17
C LYS A 63 -7.70 6.31 13.79
N VAL A 64 -8.29 6.87 12.74
CA VAL A 64 -7.78 6.78 11.37
C VAL A 64 -6.39 7.41 11.27
N GLU A 65 -6.20 8.60 11.84
CA GLU A 65 -4.91 9.30 11.90
C GLU A 65 -3.86 8.49 12.67
N ASP A 66 -4.22 7.98 13.86
CA ASP A 66 -3.33 7.16 14.69
C ASP A 66 -2.89 5.88 13.94
N ARG A 67 -3.81 5.22 13.22
CA ARG A 67 -3.50 4.04 12.41
C ARG A 67 -2.62 4.37 11.22
N LEU A 68 -2.92 5.44 10.49
CA LEU A 68 -2.13 5.88 9.34
C LEU A 68 -0.69 6.14 9.78
N GLU A 69 -0.51 6.92 10.85
CA GLU A 69 0.80 7.27 11.38
C GLU A 69 1.60 6.03 11.84
N ALA A 70 0.95 5.12 12.57
CA ALA A 70 1.60 3.89 13.04
C ALA A 70 2.00 2.97 11.88
N SER A 71 1.08 2.77 10.92
CA SER A 71 1.30 1.90 9.75
C SER A 71 2.41 2.45 8.86
N TRP A 72 2.41 3.77 8.62
CA TRP A 72 3.41 4.44 7.80
C TRP A 72 4.81 4.33 8.39
N LYS A 73 4.96 4.56 9.71
CA LYS A 73 6.26 4.43 10.41
C LYS A 73 6.83 3.02 10.29
N VAL A 74 6.01 2.00 10.54
CA VAL A 74 6.46 0.60 10.51
C VAL A 74 6.76 0.17 9.07
N PHE A 75 5.90 0.54 8.12
CA PHE A 75 6.11 0.27 6.70
C PHE A 75 7.45 0.83 6.21
N TRP A 76 7.69 2.12 6.42
CA TRP A 76 8.93 2.75 5.96
C TRP A 76 10.16 2.21 6.65
N ARG A 77 10.10 1.96 7.96
CA ARG A 77 11.21 1.29 8.67
C ARG A 77 11.52 -0.09 8.08
N GLY A 78 10.51 -0.79 7.56
CA GLY A 78 10.67 -2.11 6.93
C GLY A 78 11.43 -2.08 5.60
N ILE A 79 11.35 -0.96 4.86
CA ILE A 79 11.93 -0.82 3.52
C ILE A 79 12.99 0.28 3.42
N SER A 80 13.25 1.05 4.46
CA SER A 80 14.32 2.06 4.47
C SER A 80 15.70 1.40 4.47
N LEU A 81 16.66 2.06 3.82
CA LEU A 81 18.07 1.65 3.86
C LEU A 81 18.72 1.89 5.22
N GLU A 82 18.27 2.93 5.91
CA GLU A 82 18.71 3.28 7.26
C GLU A 82 17.83 2.56 8.28
N ARG A 83 18.46 1.83 9.21
CA ARG A 83 17.82 1.12 10.31
C ARG A 83 18.10 1.79 11.65
#